data_AF-A0A0G1YJP1-F1
#
_entry.id   AF-A0A0G1YJP1-F1
#
_cell.length_a   1.000
_cell.length_b   1.000
_cell.length_c   1.000
_cell.angle_alpha   90.00
_cell.angle_beta   90.00
_cell.angle_gamma   90.00
#
_symmetry.space_group_name_H-M   'P 1'
#
loop_
_entity.id
_entity.type
_entity.pdbx_description
1 polymer ?
#
loop_
_entity_poly.entity_id
_entity_poly.type
_entity_poly.pdbx_seq_one_letter_code
_entity_poly.pdbx_strand_id
1 'polypeptide(L)'
;MAAVIFGIFHFVADSFYFYWTYWWSDMVMHFLAGVVGGLATYSVLFESGLWRRNSQTALMRVIIVLFCVMTVGVAWEWLEYINGMTYAPEGYLIDTLSDLVLDGLGALIANLICVRSNARVNG
;
A
#
# COMPACT_ATOMS: atom_id res chain seq x y z
N MET A 1 -9.64 10.46 3.93
CA MET A 1 -10.47 10.11 2.75
C MET A 1 -9.98 8.83 2.08
N ALA A 2 -8.69 8.71 1.71
CA ALA A 2 -8.15 7.49 1.09
C ALA A 2 -8.41 6.19 1.90
N ALA A 3 -8.15 6.20 3.22
CA ALA A 3 -8.43 5.06 4.10
C ALA A 3 -9.93 4.67 4.16
N VAL A 4 -10.83 5.65 4.03
CA VAL A 4 -12.28 5.41 4.02
C VAL A 4 -12.69 4.74 2.71
N ILE A 5 -12.16 5.21 1.57
CA ILE A 5 -12.40 4.60 0.26
C ILE A 5 -11.90 3.15 0.24
N PHE A 6 -10.68 2.92 0.74
CA PHE A 6 -10.11 1.59 0.90
C PHE A 6 -11.00 0.69 1.75
N GLY A 7 -11.41 1.14 2.95
CA GLY A 7 -12.26 0.34 3.84
C GLY A 7 -13.63 0.04 3.25
N ILE A 8 -14.25 0.99 2.54
CA ILE A 8 -15.52 0.76 1.85
C ILE A 8 -15.35 -0.26 0.73
N PHE A 9 -14.32 -0.12 -0.11
CA PHE A 9 -14.06 -1.07 -1.19
C PHE A 9 -13.82 -2.48 -0.63
N HIS A 10 -12.98 -2.62 0.39
CA HIS A 10 -12.73 -3.90 1.05
C HIS A 10 -14.02 -4.55 1.56
N PHE A 11 -14.83 -3.79 2.30
CA PHE A 11 -16.09 -4.28 2.86
C PHE A 11 -17.06 -4.75 1.77
N VAL A 12 -17.19 -3.98 0.69
CA VAL A 12 -18.02 -4.34 -0.46
C VAL A 12 -17.46 -5.56 -1.17
N ALA A 13 -16.15 -5.59 -1.42
CA ALA A 13 -15.51 -6.70 -2.13
C ALA A 13 -15.64 -8.03 -1.37
N ASP A 14 -15.50 -8.00 -0.05
CA ASP A 14 -15.70 -9.18 0.81
C ASP A 14 -17.19 -9.59 0.86
N SER A 15 -18.10 -8.64 1.12
CA SER A 15 -19.54 -8.92 1.27
C SER A 15 -20.19 -9.49 -0.01
N PHE A 16 -19.71 -9.08 -1.17
CA PHE A 16 -20.23 -9.52 -2.47
C PHE A 16 -19.32 -10.56 -3.17
N TYR A 17 -18.33 -11.10 -2.45
CA TYR A 17 -17.39 -12.09 -2.96
C TYR A 17 -16.63 -11.65 -4.23
N PHE A 18 -16.36 -10.36 -4.39
CA PHE A 18 -15.64 -9.84 -5.56
C PHE A 18 -14.22 -10.36 -5.63
N TYR A 19 -13.56 -10.59 -4.49
CA TYR A 19 -12.26 -11.26 -4.45
C TYR A 19 -12.29 -12.60 -5.19
N TRP A 20 -13.36 -13.40 -5.02
CA TRP A 20 -13.54 -14.71 -5.64
C TRP A 20 -14.29 -14.71 -6.98
N THR A 21 -14.72 -13.53 -7.44
CA THR A 21 -15.49 -13.40 -8.68
C THR A 21 -14.69 -12.69 -9.77
N TYR A 22 -13.88 -11.70 -9.38
CA TYR A 22 -13.15 -10.83 -10.28
C TYR A 22 -11.67 -10.79 -9.91
N TRP A 23 -10.83 -11.41 -10.75
CA TRP A 23 -9.37 -11.46 -10.55
C TRP A 23 -8.71 -10.08 -10.39
N TRP A 24 -9.27 -9.02 -10.98
CA TRP A 24 -8.73 -7.66 -10.87
C TRP A 24 -9.13 -6.95 -9.56
N SER A 25 -10.12 -7.48 -8.83
CA SER A 25 -10.59 -6.87 -7.57
C SER A 25 -9.48 -6.82 -6.54
N ASP A 26 -8.65 -7.87 -6.50
CA ASP A 26 -7.54 -7.99 -5.58
C ASP A 26 -6.39 -7.03 -5.94
N MET A 27 -6.04 -6.95 -7.23
CA MET A 27 -5.09 -5.97 -7.75
C MET A 27 -5.46 -4.51 -7.39
N VAL A 28 -6.74 -4.13 -7.51
CA VAL A 28 -7.21 -2.80 -7.12
C VAL A 28 -7.01 -2.57 -5.61
N MET A 29 -7.20 -3.62 -4.81
CA MET A 29 -7.00 -3.56 -3.37
C MET A 29 -5.54 -3.41 -2.96
N HIS A 30 -4.62 -4.13 -3.58
CA HIS A 30 -3.19 -3.93 -3.36
C HIS A 30 -2.74 -2.52 -3.72
N PHE A 31 -3.17 -1.99 -4.87
CA PHE A 31 -2.85 -0.60 -5.21
C PHE A 31 -3.38 0.40 -4.17
N LEU A 32 -4.64 0.25 -3.73
CA LEU A 32 -5.22 1.13 -2.71
C LEU A 32 -4.56 0.95 -1.34
N ALA A 33 -4.19 -0.28 -0.96
CA ALA A 33 -3.44 -0.59 0.25
C ALA A 33 -2.08 0.12 0.22
N GLY A 34 -1.35 0.05 -0.90
CA GLY A 34 -0.10 0.77 -1.10
C GLY A 34 -0.24 2.29 -0.95
N VAL A 35 -1.28 2.89 -1.53
CA VAL A 35 -1.55 4.33 -1.38
C VAL A 35 -1.85 4.70 0.07
N VAL A 36 -2.78 3.98 0.72
CA VAL A 36 -3.20 4.28 2.10
C VAL A 36 -2.06 4.03 3.08
N GLY A 37 -1.39 2.88 2.98
CA GLY A 37 -0.23 2.52 3.78
C GLY A 37 0.93 3.50 3.58
N GLY A 38 1.16 3.94 2.35
CA GLY A 38 2.17 4.95 2.04
C GLY A 38 1.87 6.31 2.67
N LEU A 39 0.62 6.79 2.56
CA LEU A 39 0.20 8.05 3.18
C LEU A 39 0.27 7.97 4.71
N ALA A 40 -0.24 6.89 5.29
CA ALA A 40 -0.21 6.67 6.74
C ALA A 40 1.22 6.62 7.27
N THR A 41 2.09 5.85 6.62
CA THR A 41 3.50 5.75 6.98
C THR A 41 4.20 7.10 6.88
N TYR A 42 3.98 7.84 5.78
CA TYR A 42 4.58 9.15 5.61
C TYR A 42 4.13 10.13 6.71
N SER A 43 2.83 10.23 6.96
CA SER A 43 2.30 11.15 7.97
C SER A 43 2.76 10.77 9.38
N VAL A 44 2.77 9.48 9.73
CA VAL A 44 3.26 9.02 11.04
C VAL A 44 4.76 9.27 11.20
N LEU A 45 5.58 8.94 10.19
CA LEU A 45 7.04 9.04 10.34
C LEU A 45 7.59 10.45 10.10
N PHE A 46 6.94 11.30 9.32
CA PHE A 46 7.54 12.59 8.92
C PHE A 46 6.72 13.82 9.29
N GLU A 47 5.43 13.69 9.59
CA GLU A 47 4.54 14.84 9.86
C GLU A 47 4.05 14.89 11.31
N SER A 48 3.85 13.73 11.96
CA SER A 48 3.29 13.64 13.31
C SER A 48 4.20 14.20 14.43
N GLY A 49 5.48 14.45 14.13
CA GLY A 49 6.48 14.84 15.11
C GLY A 49 6.96 13.72 16.04
N LEU A 50 6.44 12.50 15.89
CA LEU A 50 6.86 11.32 16.68
C LEU A 50 8.29 10.88 16.36
N TRP A 51 8.68 10.99 15.09
CA TRP A 51 10.06 10.79 14.67
C TRP A 51 10.79 12.14 14.69
N ARG A 52 11.98 12.20 15.31
CA ARG A 52 12.79 13.43 15.29
C ARG A 52 12.97 13.87 13.83
N ARG A 53 12.68 15.15 13.58
CA ARG A 53 12.82 15.86 12.30
C ARG A 53 14.31 15.95 11.91
N ASN A 54 14.91 14.81 11.61
CA ASN A 54 16.31 14.71 11.25
C ASN A 54 16.45 14.90 9.73
N SER A 55 17.64 15.28 9.27
CA SER A 55 17.98 15.76 7.93
C SER A 55 17.84 14.74 6.78
N GLN A 56 16.75 13.97 6.76
CA GLN A 56 16.51 12.95 5.76
C GLN A 56 16.21 13.61 4.42
N THR A 57 16.94 13.19 3.39
CA THR A 57 16.69 13.60 2.00
C THR A 57 15.32 13.09 1.54
N ALA A 58 14.74 13.73 0.51
CA ALA A 58 13.49 13.27 -0.07
C ALA A 58 13.56 11.81 -0.53
N LEU A 59 14.69 11.41 -1.13
CA LEU A 59 14.94 10.03 -1.54
C LEU A 59 14.88 9.04 -0.38
N MET A 60 15.48 9.38 0.76
CA MET A 60 15.48 8.51 1.94
C MET A 60 14.07 8.31 2.51
N ARG A 61 13.22 9.35 2.46
CA ARG A 61 11.81 9.23 2.85
C ARG A 61 11.05 8.27 1.93
N VAL A 62 11.26 8.38 0.62
CA VAL A 62 10.64 7.47 -0.35
C VAL A 62 11.04 6.02 -0.08
N ILE A 63 12.34 5.76 0.13
CA ILE A 63 12.85 4.42 0.41
C ILE A 63 12.24 3.85 1.70
N ILE A 64 12.18 4.65 2.78
CA ILE A 64 11.59 4.20 4.06
C ILE A 64 10.11 3.84 3.88
N VAL A 65 9.33 4.68 3.20
CA VAL A 65 7.90 4.42 2.98
C VAL A 65 7.71 3.18 2.12
N LEU A 66 8.47 3.04 1.03
CA LEU A 66 8.44 1.84 0.20
C LEU A 66 8.77 0.59 1.01
N PHE A 67 9.83 0.63 1.82
CA PHE A 67 10.23 -0.50 2.64
C PHE A 67 9.13 -0.90 3.63
N CYS A 68 8.50 0.06 4.31
CA CYS A 68 7.39 -0.22 5.22
C CYS A 68 6.20 -0.84 4.50
N VAL A 69 5.77 -0.28 3.36
CA VAL A 69 4.63 -0.80 2.59
C VAL A 69 4.94 -2.20 2.06
N MET A 70 6.12 -2.42 1.48
CA MET A 70 6.54 -3.74 0.98
C MET A 70 6.58 -4.79 2.09
N THR A 71 7.00 -4.41 3.30
CA THR A 71 7.00 -5.34 4.44
C THR A 71 5.58 -5.79 4.78
N VAL A 72 4.61 -4.88 4.71
CA VAL A 72 3.19 -5.20 4.93
C VAL A 72 2.64 -6.05 3.78
N GLY A 73 2.94 -5.70 2.53
CA GLY A 73 2.52 -6.48 1.35
C GLY A 73 3.04 -7.93 1.42
N VAL A 74 4.34 -8.12 1.65
CA VAL A 74 4.92 -9.46 1.82
C VAL A 74 4.30 -10.23 2.99
N ALA A 75 3.96 -9.54 4.08
CA ALA A 75 3.26 -10.17 5.19
C ALA A 75 1.83 -10.59 4.83
N TRP A 76 1.13 -9.83 3.99
CA TRP A 76 -0.20 -10.17 3.50
C TRP A 76 -0.18 -11.42 2.62
N GLU A 77 0.71 -11.46 1.63
CA GLU A 77 0.93 -12.61 0.75
C GLU A 77 1.26 -13.88 1.53
N TRP A 78 2.08 -13.75 2.57
CA TRP A 78 2.43 -14.85 3.46
C TRP A 78 1.20 -15.37 4.24
N LEU A 79 0.30 -14.48 4.66
CA LEU A 79 -0.97 -14.87 5.30
C LEU A 79 -1.90 -15.59 4.33
N GLU A 80 -1.97 -15.14 3.08
CA GLU A 80 -2.78 -15.79 2.04
C GLU A 80 -2.30 -17.20 1.74
N TYR A 81 -0.98 -17.38 1.64
CA TYR A 81 -0.36 -18.68 1.45
C TYR A 81 -0.72 -19.66 2.56
N ILE A 82 -0.61 -19.23 3.83
CA ILE A 82 -0.89 -20.10 4.99
C ILE A 82 -2.37 -20.45 5.10
N ASN A 83 -3.27 -19.52 4.76
CA ASN A 83 -4.71 -19.75 4.85
C ASN A 83 -5.29 -20.45 3.61
N GLY A 84 -4.45 -20.76 2.60
CA GLY A 84 -4.90 -21.41 1.37
C GLY A 84 -5.87 -20.54 0.56
N MET A 85 -5.76 -19.21 0.69
CA MET A 85 -6.60 -18.25 -0.05
C MET A 85 -6.08 -18.00 -1.47
N THR A 86 -5.09 -18.77 -1.91
CA THR A 86 -4.46 -18.62 -3.23
C THR A 86 -5.40 -19.12 -4.33
N TYR A 87 -5.70 -18.25 -5.30
CA TYR A 87 -6.68 -18.52 -6.36
C TYR A 87 -6.30 -19.73 -7.23
N ALA A 88 -4.99 -19.96 -7.42
CA ALA A 88 -4.44 -21.14 -8.09
C ALA A 88 -2.96 -21.33 -7.70
N PRO A 89 -2.52 -22.52 -7.24
CA PRO A 89 -1.11 -22.78 -6.90
C PRO A 89 -0.14 -22.54 -8.06
N GLU A 90 -0.60 -22.75 -9.31
CA GLU A 90 0.22 -22.56 -10.52
C GLU A 90 0.40 -21.08 -10.90
N GLY A 91 -0.50 -20.19 -10.45
CA GLY A 91 -0.49 -18.75 -10.73
C GLY A 91 0.00 -17.88 -9.58
N TYR A 92 0.11 -18.42 -8.36
CA TYR A 92 0.40 -17.68 -7.13
C TYR A 92 1.66 -16.80 -7.23
N LEU A 93 2.74 -17.28 -7.86
CA LEU A 93 3.96 -16.49 -7.98
C LEU A 93 3.77 -15.24 -8.87
N ILE A 94 2.94 -15.33 -9.92
CA ILE A 94 2.65 -14.18 -10.79
C ILE A 94 1.72 -13.21 -10.08
N ASP A 95 0.74 -13.72 -9.35
CA ASP A 95 -0.21 -12.98 -8.50
C ASP A 95 0.56 -12.13 -7.48
N THR A 96 1.30 -12.79 -6.58
CA THR A 96 2.13 -12.14 -5.56
C THR A 96 3.08 -11.10 -6.14
N LEU A 97 3.69 -11.35 -7.30
CA LEU A 97 4.58 -10.37 -7.93
C LEU A 97 3.79 -9.16 -8.45
N SER A 98 2.62 -9.37 -9.04
CA SER A 98 1.72 -8.30 -9.46
C SER A 98 1.25 -7.48 -8.27
N ASP A 99 0.90 -8.12 -7.17
CA ASP A 99 0.38 -7.48 -5.96
C ASP A 99 1.44 -6.64 -5.26
N LEU A 100 2.65 -7.17 -5.08
CA LEU A 100 3.78 -6.39 -4.55
C LEU A 100 4.17 -5.21 -5.45
N VAL A 101 4.05 -5.36 -6.78
CA VAL A 101 4.26 -4.24 -7.71
C VAL A 101 3.20 -3.16 -7.51
N LEU A 102 1.93 -3.55 -7.34
CA LEU A 102 0.82 -2.62 -7.14
C LEU A 102 0.91 -1.90 -5.79
N ASP A 103 1.27 -2.61 -4.73
CA ASP A 103 1.60 -2.03 -3.41
C ASP A 103 2.68 -0.96 -3.53
N GLY A 104 3.76 -1.27 -4.26
CA GLY A 104 4.86 -0.36 -4.52
C GLY A 104 4.46 0.88 -5.31
N LEU A 105 3.68 0.69 -6.38
CA LEU A 105 3.16 1.80 -7.19
C LEU A 105 2.26 2.72 -6.34
N GLY A 106 1.40 2.13 -5.50
CA GLY A 106 0.58 2.89 -4.56
C GLY A 106 1.43 3.72 -3.58
N ALA A 107 2.47 3.12 -3.01
CA ALA A 107 3.40 3.80 -2.10
C ALA A 107 4.18 4.93 -2.80
N LEU A 108 4.58 4.75 -4.06
CA LEU A 108 5.21 5.81 -4.86
C LEU A 108 4.27 7.00 -5.08
N ILE A 109 3.01 6.73 -5.44
CA ILE A 109 1.99 7.78 -5.60
C ILE A 109 1.79 8.54 -4.30
N ALA A 110 1.68 7.84 -3.16
CA ALA A 110 1.57 8.47 -1.85
C ALA A 110 2.76 9.41 -1.56
N ASN A 111 3.99 8.96 -1.81
CA ASN A 111 5.18 9.80 -1.65
C ASN A 111 5.16 11.05 -2.54
N LEU A 112 4.77 10.92 -3.81
CA LEU A 112 4.67 12.05 -4.73
C LEU A 112 3.64 13.08 -4.25
N ILE A 113 2.51 12.63 -3.71
CA ILE A 113 1.48 13.49 -3.12
C ILE A 113 2.07 14.27 -1.93
N CYS A 114 2.69 13.57 -0.97
CA CYS A 114 3.21 14.20 0.24
C CYS A 114 4.38 15.16 -0.04
N VAL A 115 5.31 14.80 -0.92
CA VAL A 115 6.44 15.67 -1.30
C VAL A 115 5.94 16.94 -1.98
N ARG A 116 4.97 16.84 -2.90
CA ARG A 116 4.36 18.01 -3.55
C ARG A 116 3.60 18.89 -2.57
N SER A 117 2.86 18.29 -1.64
CA SER A 117 2.17 19.01 -0.58
C SER A 117 3.14 19.83 0.27
N ASN A 118 4.22 19.20 0.73
CA ASN A 118 5.25 19.87 1.52
C ASN A 118 5.98 20.98 0.76
N ALA A 119 6.19 20.83 -0.55
CA ALA A 119 6.79 21.89 -1.36
C ALA A 119 5.89 23.14 -1.47
N ARG A 120 4.56 22.97 -1.52
CA ARG A 120 3.60 24.09 -1.58
C ARG A 120 3.44 24.84 -0.26
N VAL A 121 3.59 24.15 0.87
CA VAL A 121 3.45 24.77 2.20
C VAL A 121 4.68 25.60 2.59
N ASN A 122 5.87 25.25 2.06
CA ASN A 122 7.13 25.90 2.43
C ASN A 122 7.61 26.98 1.42
N GLY A 123 6.87 27.26 0.36
CA GLY A 123 7.18 28.29 -0.65
C GLY A 123 6.24 29.48 -0.51
#